data_AF-A0A822AIR1-F1
#
_entry.id   AF-A0A822AIR1-F1
#
_cell.length_a   1.000
_cell.length_b   1.000
_cell.length_c   1.000
_cell.angle_alpha   90.00
_cell.angle_beta   90.00
_cell.angle_gamma   90.00
#
_symmetry.space_group_name_H-M   'P 1'
#
loop_
_entity.id
_entity.type
_entity.pdbx_description
1 polymer ?
#
loop_
_entity_poly.entity_id
_entity_poly.type
_entity_poly.pdbx_seq_one_letter_code
_entity_poly.pdbx_strand_id
1 'polypeptide(L)'
;MFNDYISHNIQFGIINIDSTWATNFNTFIFDPIKFPTIRNMLDGFRKKNIHIVLWMTSMINIDSPNYQYAQDHGYLFNKTIKWWHGPGRLLNYFNVEAVNWWHSQIERLIDDVGPIHAFKV
;
A
#
# COMPACT_ATOMS: atom_id res chain seq x y z
N MET A 1 -10.06 -9.91 17.92
CA MET A 1 -10.56 -10.11 16.54
C MET A 1 -10.06 -11.43 15.96
N PHE A 2 -8.77 -11.62 15.64
CA PHE A 2 -8.28 -12.89 15.07
C PHE A 2 -8.67 -14.15 15.89
N ASN A 3 -8.31 -14.18 17.18
CA ASN A 3 -8.63 -15.31 18.06
C ASN A 3 -10.13 -15.52 18.28
N ASP A 4 -10.92 -14.46 18.10
CA ASP A 4 -12.37 -14.48 18.33
C ASP A 4 -13.10 -15.17 17.18
N TYR A 5 -12.65 -14.95 15.93
CA TYR A 5 -13.16 -15.71 14.79
C TYR A 5 -12.85 -17.21 14.95
N ILE A 6 -11.64 -17.53 15.42
CA ILE A 6 -11.25 -18.92 15.70
C ILE A 6 -12.11 -19.54 16.81
N SER A 7 -12.32 -18.84 17.93
CA SER A 7 -13.13 -19.38 19.03
C SER A 7 -14.59 -19.63 18.65
N HIS A 8 -15.09 -18.95 17.62
CA HIS A 8 -16.42 -19.14 17.06
C HIS A 8 -16.46 -20.05 15.82
N ASN A 9 -15.37 -20.74 15.48
CA ASN A 9 -15.26 -21.60 14.29
C ASN A 9 -15.57 -20.88 12.96
N ILE A 10 -15.32 -19.57 12.88
CA ILE A 10 -15.49 -18.78 11.65
C ILE A 10 -14.19 -18.85 10.85
N GLN A 11 -14.26 -19.43 9.65
CA GLN A 11 -13.11 -19.58 8.77
C GLN A 11 -12.84 -18.30 7.96
N PHE A 12 -11.56 -17.99 7.78
CA PHE A 12 -11.08 -16.93 6.90
C PHE A 12 -9.63 -17.24 6.49
N GLY A 13 -9.25 -16.77 5.30
CA GLY A 13 -7.90 -16.98 4.75
C GLY A 13 -7.18 -15.70 4.37
N ILE A 14 -7.81 -14.53 4.56
CA ILE A 14 -7.25 -13.24 4.13
C ILE A 14 -7.42 -12.23 5.27
N ILE A 15 -6.39 -11.42 5.48
CA ILE A 15 -6.49 -10.15 6.17
C ILE A 15 -6.33 -9.00 5.17
N ASN A 16 -7.27 -8.05 5.20
CA ASN A 16 -7.20 -6.81 4.43
C ASN A 16 -6.76 -5.68 5.36
N ILE A 17 -5.63 -5.04 5.05
CA ILE A 17 -5.22 -3.80 5.71
C ILE A 17 -5.64 -2.64 4.80
N ASP A 18 -6.60 -1.87 5.29
CA ASP A 18 -7.22 -0.79 4.52
C ASP A 18 -6.36 0.49 4.51
N SER A 19 -6.90 1.56 3.93
CA SER A 19 -6.28 2.87 3.82
C SER A 19 -5.58 3.35 5.09
N THR A 20 -4.61 4.26 4.91
CA THR A 20 -3.78 4.87 5.97
C THR A 20 -2.74 3.95 6.62
N TRP A 21 -2.45 2.78 6.04
CA TRP A 21 -1.38 1.90 6.53
C TRP A 21 0.02 2.45 6.30
N ALA A 22 0.19 3.24 5.24
CA ALA A 22 1.46 3.84 4.86
C ALA A 22 1.68 5.23 5.49
N THR A 23 2.93 5.69 5.54
CA THR A 23 3.33 6.99 6.09
C THR A 23 2.65 8.19 5.43
N ASN A 24 2.31 8.07 4.15
CA ASN A 24 1.37 8.92 3.42
C ASN A 24 0.67 8.03 2.37
N PHE A 25 -0.40 8.51 1.74
CA PHE A 25 -1.14 7.72 0.74
C PHE A 25 -0.22 7.28 -0.40
N ASN A 26 -0.13 5.96 -0.57
CA ASN A 26 0.66 5.28 -1.60
C ASN A 26 2.17 5.59 -1.60
N THR A 27 2.76 5.83 -0.42
CA THR A 27 4.24 5.84 -0.28
C THR A 27 4.86 4.45 -0.25
N PHE A 28 4.04 3.42 -0.02
CA PHE A 28 4.45 2.02 0.16
C PHE A 28 5.45 1.81 1.30
N ILE A 29 5.38 2.64 2.34
CA ILE A 29 6.19 2.51 3.55
C ILE A 29 5.22 2.45 4.71
N PHE A 30 5.19 1.33 5.44
CA PHE A 30 4.32 1.20 6.60
C PHE A 30 4.60 2.30 7.64
N ASP A 31 3.53 2.90 8.17
CA ASP A 31 3.63 3.86 9.24
C ASP A 31 4.15 3.16 10.52
N PRO A 32 5.36 3.47 11.00
CA PRO A 32 5.94 2.79 12.16
C PRO A 32 5.26 3.17 13.48
N ILE A 33 4.53 4.28 13.53
CA ILE A 33 3.75 4.67 14.71
C ILE A 33 2.52 3.77 14.83
N LYS A 34 1.86 3.49 13.70
CA LYS A 34 0.67 2.60 13.65
C LYS A 34 1.05 1.12 13.68
N PHE A 35 2.15 0.75 13.02
CA PHE A 35 2.60 -0.62 12.84
C PHE A 35 4.07 -0.80 13.29
N PRO A 36 4.37 -0.63 14.60
CA PRO A 36 5.75 -0.60 15.11
C PRO A 36 6.52 -1.90 14.91
N THR A 37 5.83 -3.03 14.71
CA THR A 37 6.44 -4.35 14.49
C THR A 37 5.87 -5.03 13.25
N ILE A 38 5.65 -4.26 12.17
CA ILE A 38 4.93 -4.72 10.98
C ILE A 38 5.41 -6.07 10.45
N ARG A 39 6.73 -6.27 10.30
CA ARG A 39 7.28 -7.54 9.79
C ARG A 39 6.87 -8.73 10.65
N ASN A 40 7.00 -8.61 11.97
CA ASN A 40 6.58 -9.65 12.91
C ASN A 40 5.06 -9.91 12.86
N MET A 41 4.26 -8.85 12.70
CA MET A 41 2.81 -8.96 12.55
C MET A 41 2.44 -9.76 11.28
N LEU A 42 3.02 -9.39 10.14
CA LEU A 42 2.76 -10.05 8.86
C LEU A 42 3.29 -11.48 8.83
N ASP A 43 4.46 -11.75 9.41
CA ASP A 43 4.97 -13.10 9.61
C ASP A 43 4.05 -13.95 10.48
N GLY A 44 3.43 -13.33 11.49
CA GLY A 44 2.42 -13.96 12.34
C GLY A 44 1.16 -14.39 11.57
N PHE A 45 0.78 -13.67 10.50
CA PHE A 45 -0.31 -14.07 9.60
C PHE A 45 0.12 -15.17 8.64
N ARG A 46 1.30 -15.02 8.00
CA ARG A 46 1.85 -16.02 7.08
C ARG A 46 2.02 -17.39 7.74
N LYS A 47 2.53 -17.44 8.97
CA LYS A 47 2.66 -18.69 9.77
C LYS A 47 1.35 -19.41 10.02
N LYS A 48 0.22 -18.70 9.92
CA LYS A 48 -1.13 -19.25 10.09
C LYS A 48 -1.84 -19.50 8.76
N ASN A 49 -1.10 -19.46 7.64
CA ASN A 49 -1.63 -19.60 6.28
C ASN A 49 -2.69 -18.56 5.94
N ILE A 50 -2.50 -17.32 6.42
CA ILE A 50 -3.38 -16.18 6.12
C ILE A 50 -2.68 -15.30 5.10
N HIS A 51 -3.35 -15.09 3.97
CA HIS A 51 -2.92 -14.18 2.93
C HIS A 51 -3.13 -12.73 3.35
N ILE A 52 -2.24 -11.86 2.88
CA ILE A 52 -2.22 -10.44 3.20
C ILE A 52 -2.61 -9.66 1.96
N VAL A 53 -3.64 -8.83 2.10
CA VAL A 53 -4.07 -7.87 1.07
C VAL A 53 -3.89 -6.46 1.61
N LEU A 54 -3.21 -5.62 0.84
CA LEU A 54 -3.04 -4.20 1.17
C LEU A 54 -3.88 -3.33 0.24
N TRP A 55 -4.53 -2.33 0.79
CA TRP A 55 -5.20 -1.33 -0.03
C TRP A 55 -4.18 -0.36 -0.65
N MET A 56 -4.38 0.01 -1.91
CA MET A 56 -3.62 1.08 -2.58
C MET A 56 -4.50 1.77 -3.62
N THR A 57 -4.08 2.92 -4.14
CA THR A 57 -4.70 3.53 -5.32
C THR A 57 -3.62 4.11 -6.23
N SER A 58 -4.01 4.51 -7.43
CA SER A 58 -3.12 5.20 -8.38
C SER A 58 -2.98 6.71 -8.09
N MET A 59 -3.48 7.18 -6.95
CA MET A 59 -3.43 8.60 -6.56
C MET A 59 -2.15 8.92 -5.82
N ILE A 60 -1.43 9.94 -6.26
CA ILE A 60 -0.33 10.55 -5.51
C ILE A 60 -0.77 11.94 -5.08
N ASN A 61 -0.91 12.14 -3.77
CA ASN A 61 -1.29 13.44 -3.23
C ASN A 61 -0.22 14.48 -3.45
N ILE A 62 -0.63 15.75 -3.57
CA ILE A 62 0.31 16.87 -3.74
C ILE A 62 1.23 17.09 -2.53
N ASP A 63 0.83 16.61 -1.35
CA ASP A 63 1.61 16.65 -0.11
C ASP A 63 2.44 15.38 0.14
N SER A 64 2.37 14.40 -0.77
CA SER A 64 3.15 13.18 -0.68
C SER A 64 4.64 13.47 -0.92
N PRO A 65 5.57 12.84 -0.18
CA PRO A 65 7.00 12.96 -0.47
C PRO A 65 7.36 12.45 -1.88
N ASN A 66 6.52 11.60 -2.48
CA ASN A 66 6.72 11.09 -3.84
C ASN A 66 6.28 12.07 -4.94
N TYR A 67 5.51 13.12 -4.60
CA TYR A 67 4.83 13.95 -5.59
C TYR A 67 5.81 14.69 -6.51
N GLN A 68 6.78 15.38 -5.93
CA GLN A 68 7.72 16.22 -6.70
C GLN A 68 8.56 15.35 -7.65
N TYR A 69 9.11 14.23 -7.16
CA TYR A 69 9.85 13.30 -7.99
C TYR A 69 9.01 12.76 -9.15
N ALA A 70 7.79 12.29 -8.87
CA ALA A 70 6.89 11.77 -9.91
C ALA A 70 6.48 12.85 -10.93
N GLN A 71 6.30 14.11 -10.49
CA GLN A 71 6.04 15.23 -11.38
C GLN A 71 7.23 15.52 -12.30
N ASP A 72 8.45 15.61 -11.75
CA ASP A 72 9.65 15.97 -12.51
C ASP A 72 10.03 14.93 -13.58
N HIS A 73 9.63 13.67 -13.37
CA HIS A 73 9.88 12.58 -14.32
C HIS A 73 8.68 12.31 -15.27
N GLY A 74 7.62 13.12 -15.20
CA GLY A 74 6.45 12.95 -16.08
C GLY A 74 5.63 11.69 -15.77
N TYR A 75 5.64 11.23 -14.51
CA TYR A 75 4.93 10.02 -14.07
C TYR A 75 3.48 10.27 -13.70
N LEU A 76 3.02 11.53 -13.70
CA LEU A 76 1.67 11.92 -13.29
C LEU A 76 0.90 12.55 -14.44
N PHE A 77 -0.40 12.25 -14.58
CA PHE A 77 -1.29 13.01 -15.47
C PHE A 77 -1.41 14.47 -15.03
N ASN A 78 -1.50 15.43 -15.97
CA ASN A 78 -1.39 16.87 -15.71
C ASN A 78 -2.55 17.52 -14.92
N LYS A 79 -3.55 16.75 -14.47
CA LYS A 79 -4.71 17.28 -13.76
C LYS A 79 -4.71 16.84 -12.30
N THR A 80 -4.64 17.81 -11.39
CA THR A 80 -4.94 17.59 -9.97
C THR A 80 -6.45 17.44 -9.80
N ILE A 81 -6.87 16.38 -9.11
CA ILE A 81 -8.26 16.08 -8.79
C ILE A 81 -8.42 15.95 -7.27
N LYS A 82 -9.60 16.33 -6.77
CA LYS A 82 -9.99 16.07 -5.39
C LYS A 82 -10.52 14.63 -5.31
N TRP A 83 -9.98 13.84 -4.38
CA TRP A 83 -10.48 12.53 -3.99
C TRP A 83 -10.68 12.48 -2.47
N TRP A 84 -11.14 11.35 -1.93
CA TRP A 84 -11.55 11.26 -0.53
C TRP A 84 -10.41 11.49 0.49
N HIS A 85 -9.14 11.42 0.06
CA HIS A 85 -7.95 11.66 0.89
C HIS A 85 -7.16 12.92 0.51
N GLY A 86 -7.80 13.86 -0.21
CA GLY A 86 -7.23 15.18 -0.50
C GLY A 86 -7.06 15.46 -1.99
N PRO A 87 -6.27 16.48 -2.36
CA PRO A 87 -5.90 16.75 -3.75
C PRO A 87 -4.71 15.89 -4.19
N GLY A 88 -4.81 15.26 -5.37
CA GLY A 88 -3.74 14.44 -5.93
C GLY A 88 -3.83 14.30 -7.45
N ARG A 89 -2.85 13.63 -8.04
CA ARG A 89 -2.78 13.31 -9.47
C ARG A 89 -2.70 11.81 -9.66
N LEU A 90 -3.28 11.32 -10.75
CA LEU A 90 -3.19 9.91 -11.14
C LEU A 90 -1.80 9.60 -11.70
N LEU A 91 -1.24 8.45 -11.31
CA LEU A 91 -0.10 7.85 -11.98
C LEU A 91 -0.42 7.61 -13.47
N ASN A 92 0.53 7.93 -14.34
CA ASN A 92 0.42 7.74 -15.78
C ASN A 92 0.84 6.33 -16.18
N TYR A 93 -0.09 5.37 -16.18
CA TYR A 93 0.17 4.00 -16.60
C TYR A 93 0.54 3.82 -18.09
N PHE A 94 0.41 4.87 -18.93
CA PHE A 94 0.90 4.84 -20.31
C PHE A 94 2.40 5.15 -20.43
N ASN A 95 3.03 5.60 -19.34
CA ASN A 95 4.47 5.82 -19.27
C ASN A 95 5.12 4.59 -18.60
N VAL A 96 5.88 3.81 -19.37
CA VAL A 96 6.56 2.60 -18.85
C VAL A 96 7.51 2.91 -17.69
N GLU A 97 8.17 4.06 -17.69
CA GLU A 97 9.06 4.48 -16.61
C GLU A 97 8.27 4.79 -15.33
N ALA A 98 7.07 5.33 -15.45
CA ALA A 98 6.17 5.55 -14.31
C ALA A 98 5.70 4.22 -13.70
N VAL A 99 5.38 3.23 -14.55
CA VAL A 99 5.01 1.88 -14.10
C VAL A 99 6.18 1.19 -13.42
N ASN A 100 7.37 1.24 -14.02
CA ASN A 100 8.59 0.67 -13.43
C ASN A 100 8.92 1.32 -12.08
N TRP A 101 8.81 2.64 -11.98
CA TRP A 101 9.00 3.35 -10.72
C TRP A 101 7.97 2.96 -9.67
N TRP A 102 6.70 2.78 -10.05
CA TRP A 102 5.65 2.33 -9.14
C TRP A 102 5.91 0.91 -8.62
N HIS A 103 6.30 0.00 -9.52
CA HIS A 103 6.67 -1.37 -9.16
C HIS A 103 7.89 -1.39 -8.22
N SER A 104 8.90 -0.55 -8.42
CA SER A 104 10.05 -0.51 -7.51
C SER A 104 9.68 -0.04 -6.10
N GLN A 105 8.62 0.77 -5.94
CA GLN A 105 8.10 1.10 -4.60
C GLN A 105 7.47 -0.13 -3.93
N ILE A 106 6.76 -0.96 -4.71
CA ILE A 106 6.14 -2.21 -4.25
C ILE A 106 7.20 -3.27 -3.93
N GLU A 107 8.24 -3.38 -4.75
CA GLU A 107 9.38 -4.29 -4.51
C GLU A 107 10.07 -3.93 -3.20
N ARG A 108 10.37 -2.63 -2.97
CA ARG A 108 10.93 -2.16 -1.70
C ARG A 108 10.05 -2.54 -0.50
N LEU A 109 8.74 -2.35 -0.63
CA LEU A 109 7.80 -2.77 0.42
C LEU A 109 7.94 -4.27 0.72
N ILE A 110 7.97 -5.11 -0.31
CA ILE A 110 8.07 -6.57 -0.16
C ILE A 110 9.41 -6.97 0.47
N ASP A 111 10.51 -6.29 0.13
CA ASP A 111 11.81 -6.52 0.76
C ASP A 111 11.79 -6.18 2.25
N ASP A 112 11.14 -5.07 2.62
CA ASP A 112 11.03 -4.59 3.99
C ASP A 112 10.17 -5.54 4.87
N VAL A 113 8.99 -5.94 4.37
CA VAL A 113 7.96 -6.60 5.18
C VAL A 113 7.65 -8.05 4.81
N GLY A 114 8.28 -8.56 3.75
CA GLY A 114 8.02 -9.88 3.17
C GLY A 114 6.82 -9.91 2.22
N PRO A 115 6.44 -11.11 1.73
CA PRO A 115 5.42 -11.25 0.68
C PRO A 115 4.06 -10.65 1.03
N ILE A 116 3.50 -9.92 0.07
CA ILE A 116 2.11 -9.42 0.01
C ILE A 116 1.39 -10.18 -1.09
N HIS A 117 0.18 -10.69 -0.83
CA HIS A 117 -0.48 -11.66 -1.73
C HIS A 117 -1.33 -10.97 -2.80
N ALA A 118 -1.93 -9.83 -2.48
CA ALA A 118 -2.61 -9.00 -3.46
C ALA A 118 -2.70 -7.55 -2.98
N PHE A 119 -3.03 -6.67 -3.91
CA PHE A 119 -3.42 -5.30 -3.62
C PHE A 119 -4.90 -5.10 -3.95
N LYS A 120 -5.64 -4.44 -3.05
CA LYS A 120 -7.00 -3.97 -3.28
C LYS A 120 -6.92 -2.53 -3.79
N VAL A 121 -7.28 -2.34 -5.06
CA VAL A 121 -7.27 -1.02 -5.73
C VAL A 121 -8.63 -0.33 -5.69
#